data_AF-A0A4V3WJ49-F1
#
_entry.id   AF-A0A4V3WJ49-F1
#
_cell.length_a   1.000
_cell.length_b   1.000
_cell.length_c   1.000
_cell.angle_alpha   90.00
_cell.angle_beta   90.00
_cell.angle_gamma   90.00
#
_symmetry.space_group_name_H-M   'P 1'
#
loop_
_entity.id
_entity.type
_entity.pdbx_description
1 polymer ?
#
loop_
_entity_poly.entity_id
_entity_poly.type
_entity_poly.pdbx_seq_one_letter_code
_entity_poly.pdbx_strand_id
1 'polypeptide(L)'
;MGLPIIGHSLSLLHAMRANKGEAWFHERIRKYGPISKLSLFGTPTVFLHGQAANIFIYTCDSKTFSNQQPASMRRVCGEKNILELSGKDHKRIRGSLVSFLKPEALKQYVGRWTKLESTWRCVGMAKMRSTIRNEDNSALLSDEEIEDNAVIIMIGGYDTSSILLTFLIRLLANEPSIYAAIVQEQEEIAKSKALGELLTWDDLTKMCTWRVAMETLKDNPSWVLFLQGASMTHMDERIFPNPSKINPTKFEQQAPAPPYCFVAFRGGPRMCPGYEFARIETLAMIHYLVTQVTCKLSCIDDSFCRDPMPAFNWGYQFILNQRNLMV
;
A
#
# COMPACT_ATOMS: atom_id res chain seq x y z
N MET A 1 33.79 2.05 -0.72
CA MET A 1 33.45 0.64 -0.96
C MET A 1 32.69 0.12 0.24
N GLY A 2 31.82 -0.88 0.09
CA GLY A 2 31.04 -1.44 1.20
C GLY A 2 31.87 -2.36 2.10
N LEU A 3 31.33 -2.76 3.25
CA LEU A 3 31.95 -3.74 4.14
C LEU A 3 32.00 -5.12 3.44
N PRO A 4 33.00 -5.97 3.76
CA PRO A 4 33.04 -7.34 3.25
C PRO A 4 31.75 -8.09 3.60
N ILE A 5 31.24 -8.90 2.65
CA ILE A 5 30.03 -9.74 2.78
C ILE A 5 28.72 -8.93 2.89
N ILE A 6 28.57 -8.04 3.88
CA ILE A 6 27.33 -7.31 4.14
C ILE A 6 27.16 -6.04 3.28
N GLY A 7 28.22 -5.62 2.58
CA GLY A 7 28.19 -4.51 1.65
C GLY A 7 27.75 -3.20 2.31
N HIS A 8 26.63 -2.66 1.83
CA HIS A 8 26.06 -1.40 2.29
C HIS A 8 24.85 -1.57 3.22
N SER A 9 24.46 -2.80 3.56
CA SER A 9 23.22 -3.08 4.29
C SER A 9 23.11 -2.37 5.62
N LEU A 10 24.15 -2.38 6.46
CA LEU A 10 24.09 -1.71 7.76
C LEU A 10 23.92 -0.20 7.62
N SER A 11 24.61 0.42 6.65
CA SER A 11 24.46 1.85 6.39
C SER A 11 23.05 2.21 5.91
N LEU A 12 22.45 1.35 5.07
CA LEU A 12 21.10 1.53 4.57
C LEU A 12 20.08 1.37 5.70
N LEU A 13 20.15 0.27 6.46
CA LEU A 13 19.24 0.01 7.58
C LEU A 13 19.34 1.10 8.66
N HIS A 14 20.55 1.58 8.97
CA HIS A 14 20.74 2.69 9.90
C HIS A 14 20.08 3.97 9.36
N ALA A 15 20.27 4.28 8.07
CA ALA A 15 19.62 5.42 7.45
C ALA A 15 18.09 5.29 7.46
N MET A 16 17.54 4.11 7.18
CA MET A 16 16.09 3.86 7.23
C MET A 16 15.52 4.06 8.65
N ARG A 17 16.17 3.50 9.67
CA ARG A 17 15.79 3.68 11.09
C ARG A 17 15.90 5.13 11.55
N ALA A 18 16.88 5.87 11.03
CA ALA A 18 17.01 7.30 11.29
C ALA A 18 16.07 8.18 10.43
N ASN A 19 15.15 7.57 9.68
CA ASN A 19 14.26 8.22 8.71
C ASN A 19 14.98 9.04 7.62
N LYS A 20 16.22 8.66 7.31
CA LYS A 20 17.14 9.27 6.33
C LYS A 20 17.40 8.37 5.11
N GLY A 21 16.56 7.36 4.90
CA GLY A 21 16.71 6.41 3.77
C GLY A 21 16.72 7.11 2.40
N GLU A 22 15.85 8.10 2.20
CA GLU A 22 15.81 8.86 0.95
C GLU A 22 17.09 9.68 0.73
N ALA A 23 17.57 10.36 1.77
CA ALA A 23 18.84 11.08 1.71
C ALA A 23 20.02 10.14 1.37
N TRP A 24 20.00 8.91 1.90
CA TRP A 24 20.99 7.88 1.57
C TRP A 24 20.95 7.51 0.08
N PHE A 25 19.76 7.35 -0.51
CA PHE A 25 19.61 7.08 -1.95
C PHE A 25 19.94 8.30 -2.82
N HIS A 26 19.56 9.52 -2.40
CA HIS A 26 19.92 10.77 -3.08
C HIS A 26 21.44 10.94 -3.17
N GLU A 27 22.15 10.72 -2.07
CA GLU A 27 23.61 10.81 -2.03
C GLU A 27 24.26 9.76 -2.96
N ARG A 28 23.70 8.56 -3.03
CA ARG A 28 24.13 7.53 -3.97
C ARG A 28 23.93 7.97 -5.42
N ILE A 29 22.77 8.52 -5.77
CA ILE A 29 22.49 9.00 -7.13
C ILE A 29 23.40 10.16 -7.50
N ARG A 30 23.60 11.10 -6.58
CA ARG A 30 24.51 12.23 -6.77
C ARG A 30 25.95 11.76 -7.06
N LYS A 31 26.41 10.71 -6.39
CA LYS A 31 27.78 10.20 -6.50
C LYS A 31 28.02 9.22 -7.64
N TYR A 32 27.03 8.38 -7.96
CA TYR A 32 27.20 7.23 -8.87
C TYR A 32 26.21 7.22 -10.05
N GLY A 33 25.27 8.16 -10.09
CA GLY A 33 24.21 8.23 -11.09
C GLY A 33 22.95 7.43 -10.71
N PRO A 34 21.87 7.56 -11.52
CA PRO A 34 20.57 6.92 -11.29
C PRO A 34 20.60 5.38 -11.44
N ILE A 35 21.68 4.83 -11.99
CA ILE A 35 21.94 3.40 -12.11
C ILE A 35 23.31 3.14 -11.48
N SER A 36 23.39 2.33 -10.42
CA SER A 36 24.66 2.06 -9.75
C SER A 36 24.73 0.65 -9.15
N LYS A 37 25.95 0.12 -9.04
CA LYS A 37 26.22 -1.17 -8.39
C LYS A 37 26.46 -0.96 -6.89
N LEU A 38 25.96 -1.89 -6.09
CA LEU A 38 26.21 -2.00 -4.66
C LEU A 38 26.12 -3.46 -4.23
N SER A 39 26.24 -3.70 -2.94
CA SER A 39 25.95 -5.00 -2.34
C SER A 39 25.03 -4.76 -1.17
N LEU A 40 23.92 -5.49 -1.13
CA LEU A 40 22.95 -5.48 -0.06
C LEU A 40 22.64 -6.93 0.33
N PHE A 41 22.70 -7.21 1.62
CA PHE A 41 22.30 -8.44 2.28
C PHE A 41 23.05 -9.66 1.77
N GLY A 42 24.36 -9.52 1.51
CA GLY A 42 25.18 -10.60 0.96
C GLY A 42 25.16 -10.70 -0.57
N THR A 43 24.29 -9.94 -1.24
CA THR A 43 24.04 -10.11 -2.67
C THR A 43 24.57 -8.91 -3.46
N PRO A 44 25.29 -9.12 -4.58
CA PRO A 44 25.55 -8.06 -5.55
C PRO A 44 24.23 -7.49 -6.09
N THR A 45 24.10 -6.17 -6.06
CA THR A 45 22.83 -5.49 -6.32
C THR A 45 23.05 -4.36 -7.32
N VAL A 46 22.07 -4.16 -8.20
CA VAL A 46 21.98 -2.97 -9.05
C VAL A 46 20.83 -2.10 -8.53
N PHE A 47 21.13 -0.86 -8.16
CA PHE A 47 20.14 0.15 -7.82
C PHE A 47 19.68 0.86 -9.09
N LEU A 48 18.37 1.03 -9.24
CA LEU A 48 17.73 1.69 -10.38
C LEU A 48 16.76 2.76 -9.85
N HIS A 49 16.79 3.96 -10.47
CA HIS A 49 15.92 5.08 -10.09
C HIS A 49 15.34 5.80 -11.33
N GLY A 50 14.13 6.32 -11.18
CA GLY A 50 13.44 7.17 -12.15
C GLY A 50 12.39 6.43 -12.98
N GLN A 51 11.64 7.17 -13.79
CA GLN A 51 10.54 6.64 -14.61
C GLN A 51 11.01 5.51 -15.53
N ALA A 52 12.14 5.68 -16.23
CA ALA A 52 12.68 4.66 -17.13
C ALA A 52 13.01 3.35 -16.40
N ALA A 53 13.54 3.44 -15.17
CA ALA A 53 13.77 2.29 -14.32
C ALA A 53 12.47 1.60 -13.93
N ASN A 54 11.43 2.37 -13.58
CA ASN A 54 10.12 1.82 -13.23
C ASN A 54 9.48 1.11 -14.42
N ILE A 55 9.52 1.71 -15.62
CA ILE A 55 9.06 1.06 -16.86
C ILE A 55 9.79 -0.27 -17.03
N PHE A 56 11.13 -0.24 -17.02
CA PHE A 56 11.93 -1.46 -17.17
C PHE A 56 11.53 -2.53 -16.15
N ILE A 57 11.51 -2.22 -14.85
CA ILE A 57 11.18 -3.20 -13.80
C ILE A 57 9.78 -3.81 -13.98
N TYR A 58 8.79 -3.01 -14.39
CA TYR A 58 7.40 -3.46 -14.44
C TYR A 58 6.95 -4.01 -15.80
N THR A 59 7.70 -3.77 -16.87
CA THR A 59 7.38 -4.28 -18.22
C THR A 59 8.38 -5.32 -18.73
N CYS A 60 9.51 -5.52 -18.05
CA CYS A 60 10.48 -6.54 -18.43
C CYS A 60 9.89 -7.95 -18.34
N ASP A 61 10.28 -8.81 -19.28
CA ASP A 61 9.86 -10.21 -19.27
C ASP A 61 10.42 -10.95 -18.05
N SER A 62 9.61 -11.86 -17.51
CA SER A 62 9.94 -12.63 -16.31
C SER A 62 11.16 -13.55 -16.46
N LYS A 63 11.59 -13.86 -17.69
CA LYS A 63 12.83 -14.61 -17.94
C LYS A 63 14.08 -13.74 -17.79
N THR A 64 13.96 -12.44 -18.01
CA THR A 64 15.06 -11.48 -17.91
C THR A 64 15.17 -10.89 -16.51
N PHE A 65 14.03 -10.61 -15.88
CA PHE A 65 13.96 -10.06 -14.54
C PHE A 65 12.84 -10.74 -13.75
N SER A 66 13.20 -11.45 -12.68
CA SER A 66 12.26 -12.09 -11.75
C SER A 66 12.36 -11.44 -10.37
N ASN A 67 11.27 -11.54 -9.61
CA ASN A 67 11.30 -11.15 -8.21
C ASN A 67 12.20 -12.12 -7.44
N GLN A 68 12.88 -11.59 -6.43
CA GLN A 68 13.59 -12.38 -5.45
C GLN A 68 13.47 -11.66 -4.11
N GLN A 69 12.81 -12.27 -3.12
CA GLN A 69 12.80 -11.72 -1.77
C GLN A 69 14.05 -12.15 -0.99
N PRO A 70 14.42 -11.42 0.08
CA PRO A 70 15.43 -11.88 1.02
C PRO A 70 15.10 -13.28 1.58
N ALA A 71 16.13 -14.04 1.95
CA ALA A 71 15.96 -15.40 2.47
C ALA A 71 15.06 -15.48 3.73
N SER A 72 14.99 -14.41 4.52
CA SER A 72 14.07 -14.32 5.66
C SER A 72 12.60 -14.32 5.23
N MET A 73 12.25 -13.57 4.19
CA MET A 73 10.88 -13.52 3.67
C MET A 73 10.43 -14.88 3.13
N ARG A 74 11.31 -15.57 2.39
CA ARG A 74 11.03 -16.94 1.88
C ARG A 74 10.82 -17.96 3.00
N ARG A 75 11.59 -17.87 4.09
CA ARG A 75 11.40 -18.75 5.24
C ARG A 75 10.08 -18.55 5.97
N VAL A 76 9.57 -17.31 6.00
CA VAL A 76 8.34 -16.97 6.74
C VAL A 76 7.10 -17.16 5.89
N CYS A 77 7.16 -16.78 4.62
CA CYS A 77 6.01 -16.75 3.71
C CYS A 77 5.97 -17.92 2.73
N GLY A 78 6.92 -18.85 2.85
CA GLY A 78 7.14 -19.95 1.92
C GLY A 78 7.68 -19.52 0.56
N GLU A 79 7.80 -20.47 -0.35
CA GLU A 79 8.40 -20.27 -1.69
C GLU A 79 7.36 -20.30 -2.81
N LYS A 80 6.13 -20.77 -2.55
CA LYS A 80 5.05 -20.88 -3.52
C LYS A 80 4.03 -19.74 -3.40
N ASN A 81 4.48 -18.57 -2.96
CA ASN A 81 3.65 -17.37 -2.88
C ASN A 81 3.82 -16.41 -4.08
N ILE A 82 2.84 -15.52 -4.23
CA ILE A 82 2.77 -14.51 -5.31
C ILE A 82 3.98 -13.57 -5.39
N LEU A 83 4.74 -13.36 -4.30
CA LEU A 83 5.92 -12.48 -4.30
C LEU A 83 7.16 -13.17 -4.88
N GLU A 84 7.27 -14.49 -4.73
CA GLU A 84 8.38 -15.32 -5.21
C GLU A 84 8.15 -15.85 -6.62
N LEU A 85 6.95 -16.38 -6.88
CA LEU A 85 6.64 -17.04 -8.15
C LEU A 85 6.79 -16.08 -9.32
N SER A 86 7.13 -16.62 -10.49
CA SER A 86 7.30 -15.89 -11.76
C SER A 86 6.65 -16.64 -12.93
N GLY A 87 6.53 -15.97 -14.07
CA GLY A 87 6.00 -16.59 -15.30
C GLY A 87 4.59 -17.18 -15.14
N LYS A 88 4.42 -18.44 -15.57
CA LYS A 88 3.13 -19.13 -15.60
C LYS A 88 2.54 -19.36 -14.21
N ASP A 89 3.37 -19.76 -13.23
CA ASP A 89 2.90 -20.02 -11.86
C ASP A 89 2.42 -18.74 -11.18
N HIS A 90 3.18 -17.65 -11.32
CA HIS A 90 2.72 -16.36 -10.86
C HIS A 90 1.39 -15.95 -11.49
N LYS A 91 1.25 -16.12 -12.81
CA LYS A 91 0.00 -15.78 -13.52
C LYS A 91 -1.18 -16.61 -13.00
N ARG A 92 -0.97 -17.90 -12.72
CA ARG A 92 -1.98 -18.81 -12.15
C ARG A 92 -2.40 -18.37 -10.75
N ILE A 93 -1.44 -18.21 -9.82
CA ILE A 93 -1.73 -17.73 -8.45
C ILE A 93 -2.43 -16.37 -8.52
N ARG A 94 -1.91 -15.42 -9.32
CA ARG A 94 -2.51 -14.08 -9.47
C ARG A 94 -3.96 -14.15 -9.93
N GLY A 95 -4.25 -14.96 -10.95
CA GLY A 95 -5.62 -15.12 -11.46
C GLY A 95 -6.57 -15.59 -10.37
N SER A 96 -6.14 -16.60 -9.60
CA SER A 96 -6.89 -17.10 -8.45
C SER A 96 -7.12 -16.05 -7.36
N LEU A 97 -6.08 -15.28 -6.99
CA LEU A 97 -6.20 -14.20 -6.00
C LEU A 97 -7.13 -13.07 -6.47
N VAL A 98 -7.02 -12.66 -7.74
CA VAL A 98 -7.82 -11.57 -8.30
C VAL A 98 -9.30 -11.97 -8.44
N SER A 99 -9.62 -13.25 -8.65
CA SER A 99 -11.01 -13.74 -8.68
C SER A 99 -11.81 -13.33 -7.42
N PHE A 100 -11.09 -13.32 -6.31
CA PHE A 100 -11.34 -12.81 -4.96
C PHE A 100 -11.56 -11.33 -4.68
N LEU A 101 -10.65 -10.56 -5.26
CA LEU A 101 -10.30 -9.19 -4.89
C LEU A 101 -10.75 -8.20 -5.95
N LYS A 102 -11.38 -8.68 -7.03
CA LYS A 102 -11.99 -7.83 -8.05
C LYS A 102 -13.21 -7.07 -7.50
N PRO A 103 -13.54 -5.89 -8.04
CA PRO A 103 -14.68 -5.09 -7.62
C PRO A 103 -15.98 -5.88 -7.44
N GLU A 104 -16.32 -6.76 -8.38
CA GLU A 104 -17.56 -7.52 -8.38
C GLU A 104 -17.67 -8.43 -7.15
N ALA A 105 -16.55 -9.02 -6.72
CA ALA A 105 -16.49 -9.87 -5.54
C ALA A 105 -16.50 -9.04 -4.24
N LEU A 106 -15.94 -7.83 -4.27
CA LEU A 106 -15.80 -6.97 -3.09
C LEU A 106 -17.05 -6.14 -2.77
N LYS A 107 -17.87 -5.80 -3.78
CA LYS A 107 -19.13 -5.03 -3.62
C LYS A 107 -20.03 -5.53 -2.50
N GLN A 108 -20.16 -6.84 -2.35
CA GLN A 108 -21.00 -7.47 -1.33
C GLN A 108 -20.53 -7.21 0.11
N TYR A 109 -19.31 -6.73 0.29
CA TYR A 109 -18.69 -6.52 1.59
C TYR A 109 -18.67 -5.06 2.04
N VAL A 110 -18.90 -4.10 1.14
CA VAL A 110 -18.86 -2.65 1.43
C VAL A 110 -19.75 -2.31 2.62
N GLY A 111 -21.04 -2.66 2.58
CA GLY A 111 -21.95 -2.33 3.66
C GLY A 111 -21.64 -3.04 4.98
N ARG A 112 -20.94 -4.19 4.93
CA ARG A 112 -20.57 -4.96 6.12
C ARG A 112 -19.15 -4.69 6.58
N TRP A 113 -18.48 -3.64 6.11
CA TRP A 113 -17.07 -3.40 6.37
C TRP A 113 -16.71 -3.42 7.87
N THR A 114 -17.54 -2.85 8.72
CA THR A 114 -17.34 -2.86 10.19
C THR A 114 -17.44 -4.26 10.82
N LYS A 115 -18.19 -5.18 10.21
CA LYS A 115 -18.23 -6.62 10.58
C LYS A 115 -17.15 -7.43 9.84
N LEU A 116 -16.55 -6.84 8.83
CA LEU A 116 -15.65 -7.49 7.90
C LEU A 116 -14.26 -7.68 8.51
N GLU A 117 -13.78 -6.67 9.24
CA GLU A 117 -12.46 -6.68 9.90
C GLU A 117 -12.30 -7.87 10.86
N SER A 118 -13.34 -8.18 11.64
CA SER A 118 -13.35 -9.36 12.52
C SER A 118 -13.48 -10.69 11.77
N THR A 119 -14.08 -10.68 10.58
CA THR A 119 -14.45 -11.89 9.84
C THR A 119 -13.39 -12.29 8.80
N TRP A 120 -12.68 -11.34 8.18
CA TRP A 120 -11.67 -11.64 7.14
C TRP A 120 -10.43 -12.31 7.68
N ARG A 121 -10.07 -12.06 8.94
CA ARG A 121 -9.01 -12.78 9.64
C ARG A 121 -9.24 -14.31 9.64
N CYS A 122 -10.50 -14.75 9.56
CA CYS A 122 -10.88 -16.17 9.48
C CYS A 122 -11.36 -16.60 8.07
N VAL A 123 -11.96 -15.69 7.29
CA VAL A 123 -12.60 -16.01 6.00
C VAL A 123 -11.62 -16.02 4.82
N GLY A 124 -10.48 -15.32 4.89
CA GLY A 124 -9.50 -15.29 3.79
C GLY A 124 -9.08 -16.69 3.33
N MET A 125 -8.69 -17.56 4.27
CA MET A 125 -8.30 -18.95 3.98
C MET A 125 -9.48 -19.79 3.48
N ALA A 126 -10.64 -19.70 4.12
CA ALA A 126 -11.83 -20.45 3.75
C ALA A 126 -12.37 -20.05 2.37
N LYS A 127 -12.28 -18.76 2.02
CA LYS A 127 -12.67 -18.21 0.72
C LYS A 127 -11.67 -18.64 -0.35
N MET A 128 -10.37 -18.60 -0.06
CA MET A 128 -9.33 -19.05 -0.99
C MET A 128 -9.48 -20.53 -1.32
N ARG A 129 -9.73 -21.37 -0.31
CA ARG A 129 -9.97 -22.81 -0.48
C ARG A 129 -11.27 -23.15 -1.21
N SER A 130 -12.33 -22.35 -1.03
CA SER A 130 -13.64 -22.59 -1.66
C SER A 130 -13.77 -22.01 -3.07
N THR A 131 -13.07 -20.92 -3.39
CA THR A 131 -13.20 -20.19 -4.66
C THR A 131 -12.26 -20.71 -5.75
N ILE A 132 -11.20 -21.44 -5.38
CA ILE A 132 -10.13 -21.81 -6.31
C ILE A 132 -10.24 -23.28 -6.73
N ARG A 133 -11.17 -23.53 -7.65
CA ARG A 133 -11.37 -24.85 -8.29
C ARG A 133 -11.33 -24.72 -9.80
N ASN A 134 -10.92 -25.80 -10.47
CA ASN A 134 -11.02 -25.97 -11.91
C ASN A 134 -12.50 -26.14 -12.31
N GLU A 135 -12.79 -26.07 -13.62
CA GLU A 135 -14.15 -26.28 -14.17
C GLU A 135 -14.70 -27.69 -13.87
N ASP A 136 -13.81 -28.66 -13.67
CA ASP A 136 -14.12 -30.03 -13.24
C ASP A 136 -14.19 -30.19 -11.70
N ASN A 137 -14.21 -29.08 -10.95
CA ASN A 137 -14.15 -29.00 -9.49
C ASN A 137 -12.86 -29.52 -8.83
N SER A 138 -11.83 -29.89 -9.60
CA SER A 138 -10.51 -30.26 -9.05
C SER A 138 -9.79 -29.04 -8.47
N ALA A 139 -8.84 -29.28 -7.55
CA ALA A 139 -8.10 -28.19 -6.91
C ALA A 139 -7.17 -27.49 -7.92
N LEU A 140 -7.34 -26.17 -8.10
CA LEU A 140 -6.51 -25.37 -9.03
C LEU A 140 -5.13 -25.03 -8.42
N LEU A 141 -5.03 -25.05 -7.09
CA LEU A 141 -3.80 -24.81 -6.31
C LEU A 141 -3.52 -25.98 -5.36
N SER A 142 -2.25 -26.23 -5.05
CA SER A 142 -1.88 -27.15 -3.98
C SER A 142 -2.16 -26.57 -2.59
N ASP A 143 -2.30 -27.41 -1.57
CA ASP A 143 -2.47 -26.93 -0.19
C ASP A 143 -1.30 -26.04 0.26
N GLU A 144 -0.06 -26.37 -0.12
CA GLU A 144 1.13 -25.53 0.13
C GLU A 144 1.04 -24.15 -0.55
N GLU A 145 0.56 -24.09 -1.80
CA GLU A 145 0.32 -22.79 -2.48
C GLU A 145 -0.78 -21.99 -1.77
N ILE A 146 -1.79 -22.66 -1.22
CA ILE A 146 -2.86 -22.01 -0.46
C ILE A 146 -2.28 -21.44 0.84
N GLU A 147 -1.51 -22.21 1.59
CA GLU A 147 -0.93 -21.77 2.86
C GLU A 147 0.03 -20.59 2.66
N ASP A 148 0.98 -20.71 1.73
CA ASP A 148 1.98 -19.68 1.42
C ASP A 148 1.32 -18.36 0.99
N ASN A 149 0.29 -18.42 0.15
CA ASN A 149 -0.41 -17.21 -0.29
C ASN A 149 -1.35 -16.65 0.78
N ALA A 150 -1.89 -17.47 1.68
CA ALA A 150 -2.73 -16.98 2.77
C ALA A 150 -1.92 -16.09 3.71
N VAL A 151 -0.70 -16.53 4.06
CA VAL A 151 0.25 -15.74 4.86
C VAL A 151 0.52 -14.39 4.19
N ILE A 152 0.81 -14.38 2.88
CA ILE A 152 1.06 -13.13 2.15
C ILE A 152 -0.15 -12.20 2.12
N ILE A 153 -1.37 -12.71 1.94
CA ILE A 153 -2.56 -11.87 1.94
C ILE A 153 -2.80 -11.25 3.32
N MET A 154 -2.58 -12.01 4.40
CA MET A 154 -2.74 -11.49 5.75
C MET A 154 -1.74 -10.36 6.04
N ILE A 155 -0.45 -10.58 5.73
CA ILE A 155 0.60 -9.56 5.90
C ILE A 155 0.30 -8.35 5.01
N GLY A 156 0.05 -8.60 3.72
CA GLY A 156 -0.20 -7.55 2.74
C GLY A 156 -1.44 -6.72 3.04
N GLY A 157 -2.53 -7.35 3.46
CA GLY A 157 -3.78 -6.66 3.81
C GLY A 157 -3.73 -5.94 5.15
N TYR A 158 -2.99 -6.45 6.13
CA TYR A 158 -2.91 -5.84 7.46
C TYR A 158 -1.90 -4.70 7.52
N ASP A 159 -0.62 -4.96 7.24
CA ASP A 159 0.44 -3.98 7.48
C ASP A 159 0.28 -2.77 6.56
N THR A 160 -0.02 -2.99 5.27
CA THR A 160 -0.04 -1.90 4.29
C THR A 160 -1.22 -0.95 4.47
N SER A 161 -2.42 -1.49 4.72
CA SER A 161 -3.63 -0.72 4.99
C SER A 161 -3.54 0.01 6.34
N SER A 162 -3.03 -0.64 7.38
CA SER A 162 -2.85 -0.02 8.70
C SER A 162 -1.92 1.19 8.63
N ILE A 163 -0.81 1.07 7.89
CA ILE A 163 0.11 2.19 7.65
C ILE A 163 -0.60 3.31 6.89
N LEU A 164 -1.30 2.99 5.79
CA LEU A 164 -2.03 4.00 5.01
C LEU A 164 -3.02 4.76 5.88
N LEU A 165 -3.86 4.05 6.63
CA LEU A 165 -4.83 4.64 7.55
C LEU A 165 -4.15 5.54 8.58
N THR A 166 -3.05 5.08 9.19
CA THR A 166 -2.36 5.85 10.23
C THR A 166 -1.77 7.15 9.67
N PHE A 167 -1.09 7.10 8.52
CA PHE A 167 -0.53 8.29 7.87
C PHE A 167 -1.62 9.20 7.31
N LEU A 168 -2.75 8.66 6.87
CA LEU A 168 -3.89 9.46 6.42
C LEU A 168 -4.49 10.22 7.62
N ILE A 169 -4.72 9.56 8.75
CA ILE A 169 -5.21 10.23 9.96
C ILE A 169 -4.21 11.29 10.44
N ARG A 170 -2.89 11.03 10.35
CA ARG A 170 -1.85 12.03 10.62
C ARG A 170 -1.99 13.27 9.72
N LEU A 171 -2.16 13.04 8.42
CA LEU A 171 -2.35 14.12 7.45
C LEU A 171 -3.58 14.95 7.80
N LEU A 172 -4.73 14.29 8.07
CA LEU A 172 -5.97 14.99 8.41
C LEU A 172 -5.82 15.83 9.68
N ALA A 173 -5.09 15.33 10.67
CA ALA A 173 -4.90 16.07 11.90
C ALA A 173 -3.95 17.26 11.76
N ASN A 174 -3.03 17.24 10.79
CA ASN A 174 -2.09 18.32 10.51
C ASN A 174 -2.60 19.31 9.44
N GLU A 175 -3.63 18.95 8.66
CA GLU A 175 -4.19 19.75 7.56
C GLU A 175 -5.69 20.04 7.76
N PRO A 176 -6.07 21.02 8.59
CA PRO A 176 -7.47 21.28 8.97
C PRO A 176 -8.40 21.57 7.79
N SER A 177 -7.90 22.20 6.73
CA SER A 177 -8.69 22.48 5.53
C SER A 177 -9.05 21.20 4.77
N ILE A 178 -8.12 20.25 4.67
CA ILE A 178 -8.36 18.95 4.05
C ILE A 178 -9.32 18.14 4.93
N TYR A 179 -9.12 18.15 6.25
CA TYR A 179 -10.02 17.49 7.19
C TYR A 179 -11.46 18.03 7.08
N ALA A 180 -11.63 19.34 7.04
CA ALA A 180 -12.95 19.97 6.89
C ALA A 180 -13.64 19.55 5.57
N ALA A 181 -12.90 19.51 4.47
CA ALA A 181 -13.43 19.07 3.18
C ALA A 181 -13.86 17.60 3.18
N ILE A 182 -13.06 16.71 3.78
CA ILE A 182 -13.43 15.29 3.94
C ILE A 182 -14.63 15.14 4.86
N VAL A 183 -14.65 15.83 6.00
CA VAL A 183 -15.80 15.81 6.92
C VAL A 183 -17.07 16.22 6.18
N GLN A 184 -17.03 17.30 5.41
CA GLN A 184 -18.17 17.76 4.64
C GLN A 184 -18.65 16.70 3.64
N GLU A 185 -17.74 16.15 2.83
CA GLU A 185 -18.04 15.06 1.88
C GLU A 185 -18.73 13.88 2.58
N GLN A 186 -18.15 13.42 3.69
CA GLN A 186 -18.63 12.22 4.38
C GLN A 186 -19.96 12.47 5.10
N GLU A 187 -20.22 13.70 5.58
CA GLU A 187 -21.50 14.11 6.14
C GLU A 187 -22.59 14.23 5.07
N GLU A 188 -22.28 14.73 3.87
CA GLU A 188 -23.23 14.76 2.75
C GLU A 188 -23.66 13.35 2.36
N ILE A 189 -22.71 12.40 2.30
CA ILE A 189 -23.01 10.98 2.08
C ILE A 189 -23.88 10.45 3.22
N ALA A 190 -23.50 10.67 4.49
CA ALA A 190 -24.26 10.18 5.63
C ALA A 190 -25.72 10.70 5.66
N LYS A 191 -25.93 11.99 5.33
CA LYS A 191 -27.26 12.61 5.25
C LYS A 191 -28.13 12.07 4.11
N SER A 192 -27.51 11.57 3.05
CA SER A 192 -28.25 10.98 1.91
C SER A 192 -28.82 9.59 2.21
N LYS A 193 -28.42 8.98 3.34
CA LYS A 193 -28.75 7.61 3.70
C LYS A 193 -29.86 7.54 4.73
N ALA A 194 -30.72 6.53 4.63
CA ALA A 194 -31.74 6.25 5.64
C ALA A 194 -31.10 5.74 6.95
N LEU A 195 -31.84 5.85 8.06
CA LEU A 195 -31.37 5.37 9.37
C LEU A 195 -31.04 3.87 9.31
N GLY A 196 -29.78 3.53 9.61
CA GLY A 196 -29.27 2.14 9.57
C GLY A 196 -28.90 1.63 8.18
N GLU A 197 -29.04 2.43 7.13
CA GLU A 197 -28.60 2.08 5.79
C GLU A 197 -27.07 2.06 5.70
N LEU A 198 -26.52 0.96 5.18
CA LEU A 198 -25.08 0.73 5.08
C LEU A 198 -24.50 1.38 3.82
N LEU A 199 -23.19 1.67 3.83
CA LEU A 199 -22.50 2.15 2.64
C LEU A 199 -22.66 1.20 1.46
N THR A 200 -22.83 1.76 0.27
CA THR A 200 -22.93 1.06 -1.00
C THR A 200 -21.68 1.30 -1.84
N TRP A 201 -21.51 0.51 -2.91
CA TRP A 201 -20.43 0.75 -3.87
C TRP A 201 -20.51 2.13 -4.52
N ASP A 202 -21.72 2.63 -4.78
CA ASP A 202 -21.94 3.95 -5.39
C ASP A 202 -21.57 5.09 -4.45
N ASP A 203 -21.69 4.89 -3.13
CA ASP A 203 -21.20 5.87 -2.15
C ASP A 203 -19.67 5.98 -2.23
N LEU A 204 -18.96 4.86 -2.36
CA LEU A 204 -17.50 4.84 -2.44
C LEU A 204 -16.94 5.49 -3.72
N THR A 205 -17.68 5.46 -4.84
CA THR A 205 -17.24 6.10 -6.09
C THR A 205 -17.33 7.62 -6.02
N LYS A 206 -18.16 8.16 -5.12
CA LYS A 206 -18.33 9.60 -4.88
C LYS A 206 -17.27 10.18 -3.94
N MET A 207 -16.59 9.36 -3.15
CA MET A 207 -15.63 9.81 -2.14
C MET A 207 -14.30 10.27 -2.77
N CYS A 208 -14.07 11.59 -2.83
CA CYS A 208 -12.78 12.17 -3.20
C CYS A 208 -11.69 11.89 -2.13
N THR A 209 -12.08 11.43 -0.94
CA THR A 209 -11.20 10.91 0.12
C THR A 209 -10.12 9.96 -0.41
N TRP A 210 -10.42 9.13 -1.43
CA TRP A 210 -9.41 8.24 -2.02
C TRP A 210 -8.23 9.00 -2.65
N ARG A 211 -8.46 10.20 -3.17
CA ARG A 211 -7.39 11.06 -3.73
C ARG A 211 -6.43 11.52 -2.65
N VAL A 212 -6.95 11.85 -1.46
CA VAL A 212 -6.14 12.22 -0.29
C VAL A 212 -5.33 11.02 0.20
N ALA A 213 -5.93 9.82 0.20
CA ALA A 213 -5.21 8.58 0.49
C ALA A 213 -4.07 8.31 -0.51
N MET A 214 -4.30 8.57 -1.81
CA MET A 214 -3.26 8.42 -2.84
C MET A 214 -2.13 9.44 -2.70
N GLU A 215 -2.42 10.70 -2.34
CA GLU A 215 -1.39 11.68 -1.97
C GLU A 215 -0.61 11.23 -0.72
N THR A 216 -1.29 10.60 0.26
CA THR A 216 -0.62 10.05 1.45
C THR A 216 0.40 8.96 1.08
N LEU A 217 0.02 8.06 0.17
CA LEU A 217 0.90 6.98 -0.32
C LEU A 217 2.05 7.48 -1.20
N LYS A 218 1.93 8.68 -1.77
CA LYS A 218 3.00 9.32 -2.55
C LYS A 218 4.22 9.61 -1.67
N ASP A 219 3.97 10.21 -0.52
CA ASP A 219 5.01 10.64 0.43
C ASP A 219 5.48 9.47 1.29
N ASN A 220 4.55 8.57 1.66
CA ASN A 220 4.82 7.42 2.50
C ASN A 220 4.21 6.15 1.89
N PRO A 221 4.83 5.58 0.85
CA PRO A 221 4.35 4.31 0.31
C PRO A 221 4.44 3.24 1.39
N SER A 222 3.33 2.53 1.63
CA SER A 222 3.21 1.49 2.66
C SER A 222 4.01 0.21 2.35
N TRP A 223 4.93 0.24 1.38
CA TRP A 223 5.81 -0.87 1.04
C TRP A 223 7.21 -0.33 0.78
N VAL A 224 8.21 -1.06 1.26
CA VAL A 224 9.61 -0.79 0.94
C VAL A 224 10.15 -1.92 0.10
N LEU A 225 10.12 -1.75 -1.22
CA LEU A 225 11.05 -2.50 -2.06
C LEU A 225 12.42 -1.87 -1.81
N PHE A 226 13.29 -2.62 -1.14
CA PHE A 226 14.66 -2.21 -0.82
C PHE A 226 15.49 -1.72 -2.03
N LEU A 227 15.00 -1.91 -3.27
CA LEU A 227 15.76 -1.73 -4.51
C LEU A 227 15.13 -0.76 -5.52
N GLN A 228 13.95 -0.18 -5.24
CA GLN A 228 13.31 0.79 -6.12
C GLN A 228 13.01 2.07 -5.36
N GLY A 229 13.63 3.18 -5.79
CA GLY A 229 13.34 4.53 -5.28
C GLY A 229 11.97 5.04 -5.76
N ALA A 230 10.91 4.31 -5.45
CA ALA A 230 9.56 4.64 -5.85
C ALA A 230 9.10 5.95 -5.21
N SER A 231 9.25 6.11 -3.89
CA SER A 231 8.98 7.38 -3.19
C SER A 231 9.77 8.52 -3.82
N MET A 232 11.03 8.31 -4.16
CA MET A 232 11.85 9.31 -4.83
C MET A 232 11.34 9.70 -6.22
N THR A 233 10.77 8.76 -6.98
CA THR A 233 10.14 9.08 -8.27
C THR A 233 8.83 9.86 -8.05
N HIS A 234 8.10 9.54 -6.98
CA HIS A 234 6.90 10.26 -6.56
C HIS A 234 7.21 11.68 -6.07
N MET A 235 8.44 11.90 -5.60
CA MET A 235 8.96 13.17 -5.10
C MET A 235 9.83 13.94 -6.10
N ASP A 236 9.89 13.51 -7.37
CA ASP A 236 10.65 14.21 -8.41
C ASP A 236 9.88 15.44 -8.91
N GLU A 237 10.39 16.64 -8.62
CA GLU A 237 9.79 17.92 -9.04
C GLU A 237 9.64 18.07 -10.56
N ARG A 238 10.46 17.36 -11.35
CA ARG A 238 10.36 17.36 -12.81
C ARG A 238 9.14 16.59 -13.31
N ILE A 239 8.61 15.69 -12.47
CA ILE A 239 7.46 14.85 -12.76
C ILE A 239 6.21 15.42 -12.09
N PHE A 240 6.32 15.76 -10.80
CA PHE A 240 5.24 16.27 -9.98
C PHE A 240 5.60 17.66 -9.44
N PRO A 241 5.02 18.76 -9.97
CA PRO A 241 5.27 20.09 -9.45
C PRO A 241 4.88 20.20 -7.97
N ASN A 242 5.80 20.75 -7.16
CA ASN A 242 5.67 20.87 -5.70
C ASN A 242 5.21 19.53 -5.05
N PRO A 243 6.04 18.48 -5.10
CA PRO A 243 5.63 17.14 -4.69
C PRO A 243 5.34 17.07 -3.18
N SER A 244 6.07 17.83 -2.36
CA SER A 244 5.85 17.91 -0.91
C SER A 244 4.53 18.59 -0.51
N LYS A 245 3.87 19.29 -1.44
CA LYS A 245 2.56 19.88 -1.17
C LYS A 245 1.47 18.87 -1.55
N ILE A 246 0.73 18.43 -0.53
CA ILE A 246 -0.47 17.62 -0.72
C ILE A 246 -1.46 18.41 -1.56
N ASN A 247 -1.85 17.86 -2.70
CA ASN A 247 -2.86 18.47 -3.55
C ASN A 247 -3.85 17.41 -4.06
N PRO A 248 -4.99 17.23 -3.37
CA PRO A 248 -5.99 16.22 -3.72
C PRO A 248 -6.58 16.44 -5.12
N THR A 249 -6.58 17.66 -5.65
CA THR A 249 -7.11 17.99 -6.98
C THR A 249 -6.17 17.60 -8.13
N LYS A 250 -4.94 17.14 -7.85
CA LYS A 250 -4.03 16.56 -8.87
C LYS A 250 -4.65 15.38 -9.61
N PHE A 251 -5.61 14.68 -8.97
CA PHE A 251 -6.35 13.58 -9.56
C PHE A 251 -7.70 14.00 -10.19
N GLU A 252 -8.02 15.29 -10.25
CA GLU A 252 -9.27 15.82 -10.84
C GLU A 252 -9.18 16.13 -12.33
N GLN A 253 -8.00 16.53 -12.81
CA GLN A 253 -7.83 17.03 -14.19
C GLN A 253 -7.00 16.04 -15.01
N GLN A 254 -7.53 15.69 -16.18
CA GLN A 254 -6.94 14.76 -17.15
C GLN A 254 -5.56 15.24 -17.65
N ALA A 255 -4.52 14.78 -16.97
CA ALA A 255 -3.48 13.99 -17.60
C ALA A 255 -3.08 12.92 -16.58
N PRO A 256 -3.28 11.62 -16.83
CA PRO A 256 -2.75 10.60 -15.95
C PRO A 256 -1.26 10.87 -15.76
N ALA A 257 -0.78 10.82 -14.51
CA ALA A 257 0.65 10.89 -14.23
C ALA A 257 1.40 10.04 -15.26
N PRO A 258 2.53 10.51 -15.83
CA PRO A 258 3.17 9.78 -16.92
C PRO A 258 3.36 8.31 -16.53
N PRO A 259 3.21 7.35 -17.46
CA PRO A 259 3.20 5.94 -17.13
C PRO A 259 4.38 5.57 -16.21
N TYR A 260 4.09 4.84 -15.14
CA TYR A 260 5.07 4.39 -14.14
C TYR A 260 5.79 5.51 -13.35
N CYS A 261 5.26 6.72 -13.34
CA CYS A 261 5.72 7.78 -12.43
C CYS A 261 5.10 7.70 -11.04
N PHE A 262 3.83 7.31 -10.95
CA PHE A 262 3.15 7.02 -9.70
C PHE A 262 2.93 5.51 -9.59
N VAL A 263 3.66 4.85 -8.70
CA VAL A 263 3.71 3.37 -8.59
C VAL A 263 3.42 2.88 -7.17
N ALA A 264 2.63 3.61 -6.38
CA ALA A 264 2.27 3.26 -5.00
C ALA A 264 1.59 1.89 -4.82
N PHE A 265 1.11 1.27 -5.90
CA PHE A 265 0.59 -0.10 -5.90
C PHE A 265 1.36 -0.99 -6.90
N ARG A 266 2.64 -0.68 -7.15
CA ARG A 266 3.47 -1.30 -8.20
C ARG A 266 2.90 -1.04 -9.60
N GLY A 267 3.36 -1.77 -10.61
CA GLY A 267 2.90 -1.64 -11.99
C GLY A 267 2.95 -2.94 -12.78
N GLY A 268 2.38 -2.92 -13.98
CA GLY A 268 2.41 -4.04 -14.93
C GLY A 268 1.77 -5.32 -14.38
N PRO A 269 2.26 -6.52 -14.77
CA PRO A 269 1.77 -7.80 -14.28
C PRO A 269 1.89 -7.99 -12.75
N ARG A 270 2.66 -7.13 -12.06
CA ARG A 270 2.91 -7.15 -10.62
C ARG A 270 2.17 -6.07 -9.84
N MET A 271 1.23 -5.36 -10.47
CA MET A 271 0.34 -4.42 -9.78
C MET A 271 -0.37 -5.11 -8.60
N CYS A 272 -0.51 -4.45 -7.46
CA CYS A 272 -1.08 -5.01 -6.24
C CYS A 272 -2.47 -5.63 -6.51
N PRO A 273 -2.69 -6.93 -6.24
CA PRO A 273 -4.00 -7.55 -6.40
C PRO A 273 -5.03 -7.03 -5.39
N GLY A 274 -4.58 -6.48 -4.26
CA GLY A 274 -5.41 -5.91 -3.20
C GLY A 274 -5.74 -4.42 -3.35
N TYR A 275 -5.47 -3.79 -4.50
CA TYR A 275 -5.72 -2.35 -4.70
C TYR A 275 -7.16 -1.94 -4.35
N GLU A 276 -8.15 -2.62 -4.92
CA GLU A 276 -9.56 -2.31 -4.65
C GLU A 276 -9.97 -2.63 -3.22
N PHE A 277 -9.38 -3.67 -2.61
CA PHE A 277 -9.61 -3.99 -1.21
C PHE A 277 -9.13 -2.85 -0.31
N ALA A 278 -7.87 -2.41 -0.47
CA ALA A 278 -7.29 -1.31 0.29
C ALA A 278 -8.06 0.01 0.10
N ARG A 279 -8.58 0.24 -1.11
CA ARG A 279 -9.43 1.39 -1.41
C ARG A 279 -10.73 1.37 -0.62
N ILE A 280 -11.47 0.27 -0.68
CA ILE A 280 -12.74 0.12 0.05
C ILE A 280 -12.50 0.25 1.55
N GLU A 281 -11.46 -0.42 2.05
CA GLU A 281 -11.06 -0.36 3.45
C GLU A 281 -10.82 1.07 3.92
N THR A 282 -9.97 1.78 3.19
CA THR A 282 -9.60 3.16 3.53
C THR A 282 -10.82 4.06 3.54
N LEU A 283 -11.64 4.00 2.49
CA LEU A 283 -12.82 4.85 2.34
C LEU A 283 -13.87 4.58 3.42
N ALA A 284 -14.19 3.31 3.67
CA ALA A 284 -15.18 2.93 4.68
C ALA A 284 -14.69 3.31 6.09
N MET A 285 -13.43 3.03 6.41
CA MET A 285 -12.87 3.37 7.73
C MET A 285 -12.86 4.87 7.98
N ILE A 286 -12.43 5.68 6.99
CA ILE A 286 -12.44 7.13 7.14
C ILE A 286 -13.87 7.66 7.25
N HIS A 287 -14.83 7.17 6.44
CA HIS A 287 -16.23 7.56 6.55
C HIS A 287 -16.76 7.38 7.97
N TYR A 288 -16.63 6.18 8.54
CA TYR A 288 -17.13 5.91 9.89
C TYR A 288 -16.35 6.68 10.96
N LEU A 289 -15.03 6.84 10.80
CA LEU A 289 -14.20 7.62 11.71
C LEU A 289 -14.68 9.08 11.78
N VAL A 290 -14.77 9.77 10.64
CA VAL A 290 -15.04 11.22 10.64
C VAL A 290 -16.49 11.56 10.94
N THR A 291 -17.43 10.66 10.64
CA THR A 291 -18.86 10.88 10.90
C THR A 291 -19.24 10.60 12.36
N GLN A 292 -18.59 9.64 13.03
CA GLN A 292 -18.96 9.24 14.40
C GLN A 292 -18.11 9.90 15.49
N VAL A 293 -16.84 10.21 15.19
CA VAL A 293 -15.90 10.76 16.19
C VAL A 293 -15.17 11.98 15.65
N THR A 294 -14.80 12.88 16.56
CA THR A 294 -13.77 13.88 16.31
C THR A 294 -12.44 13.34 16.79
N CYS A 295 -11.44 13.40 15.91
CA CYS A 295 -10.08 13.02 16.23
C CYS A 295 -9.28 14.29 16.57
N LYS A 296 -8.73 14.36 17.78
CA LYS A 296 -7.73 15.36 18.14
C LYS A 296 -6.42 14.66 18.42
N LEU A 297 -5.32 15.20 17.90
CA LEU A 297 -3.99 14.68 18.23
C LEU A 297 -3.74 14.78 19.72
N SER A 298 -3.29 13.66 20.29
CA SER A 298 -2.86 13.60 21.69
C SER A 298 -1.35 13.82 21.83
N CYS A 299 -0.58 13.49 20.80
CA CYS A 299 0.88 13.39 20.91
C CYS A 299 1.59 14.73 20.65
N ILE A 300 2.63 14.97 21.46
CA ILE A 300 3.63 16.03 21.26
C ILE A 300 4.71 15.57 20.26
N ASP A 301 4.88 14.25 20.08
CA ASP A 301 5.86 13.62 19.18
C ASP A 301 5.14 12.80 18.10
N ASP A 302 5.27 13.22 16.84
CA ASP A 302 4.74 12.55 15.65
C ASP A 302 5.85 11.88 14.82
N SER A 303 7.03 11.66 15.42
CA SER A 303 8.16 11.04 14.77
C SER A 303 7.92 9.57 14.43
N PHE A 304 8.42 9.18 13.26
CA PHE A 304 8.36 7.82 12.76
C PHE A 304 9.72 7.41 12.17
N CYS A 305 9.97 6.10 12.18
CA CYS A 305 11.13 5.50 11.53
C CYS A 305 10.69 4.47 10.49
N ARG A 306 11.63 3.95 9.69
CA ARG A 306 11.38 2.88 8.73
C ARG A 306 12.25 1.67 9.09
N ASP A 307 11.64 0.59 9.58
CA ASP A 307 12.36 -0.65 9.94
C ASP A 307 11.57 -1.94 9.66
N PRO A 308 11.55 -2.43 8.41
CA PRO A 308 11.81 -1.68 7.19
C PRO A 308 10.61 -0.85 6.74
N MET A 309 9.42 -1.11 7.30
CA MET A 309 8.19 -0.37 7.03
C MET A 309 8.07 0.85 7.95
N PRO A 310 7.36 1.91 7.53
CA PRO A 310 7.16 3.09 8.37
C PRO A 310 6.31 2.77 9.61
N ALA A 311 6.80 3.14 10.78
CA ALA A 311 6.12 2.99 12.06
C ALA A 311 6.42 4.17 12.98
N PHE A 312 5.41 4.62 13.73
CA PHE A 312 5.55 5.67 14.74
C PHE A 312 6.29 5.14 15.97
N ASN A 313 7.26 5.90 16.47
CA ASN A 313 8.20 5.43 17.49
C ASN A 313 7.52 5.06 18.82
N TRP A 314 6.39 5.70 19.15
CA TRP A 314 5.64 5.49 20.39
C TRP A 314 4.19 5.06 20.15
N GLY A 315 3.91 4.55 18.95
CA GLY A 315 2.55 4.48 18.42
C GLY A 315 2.00 5.89 18.11
N TYR A 316 0.87 5.94 17.42
CA TYR A 316 0.24 7.21 17.06
C TYR A 316 -1.03 7.40 17.90
N GLN A 317 -0.96 8.30 18.88
CA GLN A 317 -1.97 8.46 19.92
C GLN A 317 -2.94 9.59 19.60
N PHE A 318 -4.23 9.31 19.74
CA PHE A 318 -5.30 10.26 19.49
C PHE A 318 -6.33 10.24 20.61
N ILE A 319 -6.94 11.39 20.83
CA ILE A 319 -8.13 11.52 21.65
C ILE A 319 -9.33 11.50 20.71
N LEU A 320 -10.16 10.46 20.86
CA LEU A 320 -11.45 10.37 20.18
C LEU A 320 -12.52 10.96 21.09
N ASN A 321 -13.20 12.01 20.63
CA ASN A 321 -14.42 12.48 21.29
C ASN A 321 -15.60 12.12 20.39
N GLN A 322 -16.64 11.53 20.97
CA GLN A 322 -17.87 11.28 20.21
C GLN A 322 -18.40 12.61 19.65
N ARG A 323 -18.79 12.59 18.38
CA ARG A 323 -19.59 13.68 17.84
C ARG A 323 -20.97 13.55 18.47
N ASN A 324 -21.39 14.57 19.22
CA ASN A 324 -22.79 14.73 19.60
C ASN A 324 -23.58 14.99 18.32
N LEU A 325 -23.93 13.92 17.62
CA LEU A 325 -24.95 13.96 16.59
C LEU A 325 -26.26 14.17 17.35
N MET A 326 -26.80 15.38 17.33
CA MET A 326 -28.22 15.56 17.62
C MET A 326 -28.94 14.73 16.55
N VAL A 327 -29.49 13.60 16.99
CA VAL A 327 -30.38 12.73 16.20
C VAL A 327 -31.58 13.52 15.74
#